data_AF-A0A5K1HLN8-F1
#
_entry.id   AF-A0A5K1HLN8-F1
#
_cell.length_a   1.000
_cell.length_b   1.000
_cell.length_c   1.000
_cell.angle_alpha   90.00
_cell.angle_beta   90.00
_cell.angle_gamma   90.00
#
_symmetry.space_group_name_H-M   'P 1'
#
loop_
_entity.id
_entity.type
_entity.pdbx_description
1 polymer ?
#
loop_
_entity_poly.entity_id
_entity_poly.type
_entity_poly.pdbx_seq_one_letter_code
_entity_poly.pdbx_strand_id
1 'polypeptide(L)'
;ELQIREDPKKGVYIEGVSEWAVVRPQEILELMKLGTRSRAIAKTNMNESSSRSHAVFIITIEQMKEADKETEGKELKVAKLNLVDLAGSERVR
;
A
#
# COMPACT_ATOMS: atom_id res chain seq x y z
N GLU A 1 -16.23 -5.78 -1.44
CA GLU A 1 -14.94 -6.47 -1.29
C GLU A 1 -14.01 -5.96 -2.39
N LEU A 2 -12.75 -5.65 -2.09
CA LEU A 2 -11.82 -5.14 -3.10
C LEU A 2 -11.30 -6.31 -3.95
N GLN A 3 -11.24 -6.15 -5.28
CA GLN A 3 -10.81 -7.21 -6.19
C GLN A 3 -9.35 -7.01 -6.62
N ILE A 4 -8.59 -8.10 -6.64
CA ILE A 4 -7.26 -8.13 -7.24
C ILE A 4 -7.44 -8.31 -8.75
N ARG A 5 -6.78 -7.46 -9.53
CA ARG A 5 -6.80 -7.46 -10.99
C ARG A 5 -5.38 -7.39 -11.55
N GLU A 6 -5.23 -7.72 -12.83
CA GLU A 6 -3.97 -7.63 -13.55
C GLU A 6 -4.14 -6.76 -14.80
N ASP A 7 -3.20 -5.86 -15.03
CA ASP A 7 -3.12 -5.03 -16.23
C ASP A 7 -1.74 -5.21 -16.89
N PRO A 8 -1.65 -5.36 -18.22
CA PRO A 8 -0.38 -5.59 -18.92
C PRO A 8 0.69 -4.52 -18.69
N LYS A 9 0.32 -3.29 -18.30
CA LYS A 9 1.25 -2.18 -18.03
C LYS A 9 1.48 -1.95 -16.55
N LYS A 10 0.45 -2.12 -15.71
CA LYS A 10 0.52 -1.83 -14.26
C LYS A 10 0.88 -3.07 -13.42
N GLY A 11 0.82 -4.26 -14.00
CA GLY A 11 0.92 -5.53 -13.27
C GLY A 11 -0.31 -5.76 -12.40
N VAL A 12 -0.13 -6.51 -11.30
CA VAL A 12 -1.19 -6.82 -10.34
C VAL A 12 -1.54 -5.57 -9.52
N TYR A 13 -2.82 -5.23 -9.42
CA TYR A 13 -3.33 -4.10 -8.64
C TYR A 13 -4.65 -4.43 -7.94
N ILE A 14 -5.04 -3.61 -6.96
CA ILE A 14 -6.30 -3.76 -6.22
C ILE A 14 -7.27 -2.72 -6.73
N GLU A 15 -8.36 -3.14 -7.38
CA GLU A 15 -9.38 -2.24 -7.87
C GLU A 15 -10.15 -1.60 -6.71
N GLY A 16 -10.33 -0.28 -6.77
CA GLY A 16 -11.08 0.48 -5.76
C GLY A 16 -10.32 0.72 -4.45
N VAL A 17 -9.03 0.38 -4.39
CA VAL A 17 -8.19 0.75 -3.24
C VAL A 17 -8.05 2.27 -3.18
N SER A 18 -8.09 2.84 -1.98
CA SER A 18 -7.85 4.26 -1.79
C SER A 18 -6.35 4.56 -1.86
N GLU A 19 -5.97 5.51 -2.69
CA GLU A 19 -4.59 6.00 -2.82
C GLU A 19 -4.53 7.48 -2.42
N TRP A 20 -3.49 7.87 -1.68
CA TRP A 20 -3.33 9.21 -1.15
C TRP A 20 -1.97 9.76 -1.54
N ALA A 21 -1.96 10.91 -2.21
CA ALA A 21 -0.72 11.65 -2.45
C ALA A 21 -0.24 12.30 -1.13
N VAL A 22 1.04 12.15 -0.84
CA VAL A 22 1.68 12.66 0.38
C VAL A 22 2.96 13.39 0.02
N VAL A 23 3.31 14.41 0.81
CA VAL A 23 4.53 15.22 0.59
C VAL A 23 5.52 15.02 1.74
N ARG A 24 5.02 14.71 2.94
CA ARG A 24 5.83 14.60 4.16
C ARG A 24 5.69 13.23 4.82
N PRO A 25 6.75 12.71 5.46
CA PRO A 25 6.69 11.43 6.18
C PRO A 25 5.59 11.34 7.24
N GLN A 26 5.25 12.46 7.88
CA GLN A 26 4.21 12.50 8.91
C GLN A 26 2.83 12.12 8.35
N GLU A 27 2.54 12.48 7.10
CA GLU A 27 1.26 12.20 6.43
C GLU A 27 1.12 10.68 6.18
N ILE A 28 2.23 10.00 5.86
CA ILE A 28 2.28 8.53 5.76
C ILE A 28 1.92 7.89 7.11
N LEU A 29 2.49 8.39 8.21
CA LEU A 29 2.22 7.88 9.55
C LEU A 29 0.76 8.11 9.98
N GLU A 30 0.17 9.24 9.60
CA GLU A 30 -1.25 9.54 9.85
C GLU A 30 -2.17 8.60 9.08
N LEU A 31 -1.88 8.33 7.80
CA LEU A 31 -2.61 7.37 6.98
C LEU A 31 -2.50 5.94 7.55
N MET A 32 -1.33 5.54 8.03
CA MET A 32 -1.13 4.25 8.69
C MET A 32 -1.97 4.12 9.97
N LYS A 33 -2.03 5.19 10.79
CA LYS A 33 -2.91 5.25 11.97
C LYS A 33 -4.39 5.20 11.60
N LEU A 34 -4.79 5.92 10.54
CA LEU A 34 -6.16 5.89 10.04
C LEU A 34 -6.56 4.48 9.58
N GLY A 35 -5.74 3.83 8.76
CA GLY A 35 -5.96 2.45 8.31
C GLY A 35 -6.09 1.47 9.48
N THR A 36 -5.24 1.63 10.50
CA THR A 36 -5.30 0.81 11.72
C THR A 36 -6.62 1.02 12.49
N ARG A 37 -7.11 2.26 12.60
CA ARG A 37 -8.41 2.55 13.24
C ARG A 37 -9.57 2.01 12.41
N SER A 38 -9.57 2.18 11.09
CA SER A 38 -10.61 1.64 10.21
C SER A 38 -10.67 0.11 10.30
N ARG A 39 -9.51 -0.55 10.38
CA ARG A 39 -9.42 -2.00 10.66
C ARG A 39 -10.02 -2.37 12.01
N ALA A 40 -9.86 -1.52 13.04
CA ALA A 40 -10.45 -1.74 14.36
C ALA A 40 -11.97 -1.47 14.40
N ILE A 41 -12.51 -0.57 13.58
CA ILE A 41 -13.95 -0.25 13.55
C ILE A 41 -14.74 -1.32 12.77
N ALA A 42 -14.17 -1.88 11.70
CA ALA A 42 -14.76 -3.03 11.01
C ALA A 42 -14.89 -4.29 11.89
N LYS A 43 -14.33 -4.25 13.11
CA LYS A 43 -14.26 -5.34 14.09
C LYS A 43 -15.26 -5.08 15.22
N THR A 44 -16.51 -5.51 15.06
CA THR A 44 -17.49 -5.52 16.17
C THR A 44 -17.12 -6.60 17.19
N ASN A 45 -16.69 -6.16 18.38
CA ASN A 45 -16.58 -6.75 19.73
C ASN A 45 -16.54 -8.27 20.03
N MET A 46 -16.36 -9.18 19.07
CA MET A 46 -16.36 -10.63 19.34
C MET A 46 -15.18 -11.42 18.76
N ASN A 47 -14.19 -10.78 18.13
CA ASN A 47 -13.05 -11.49 17.53
C ASN A 47 -11.76 -10.71 17.71
N GLU A 48 -10.82 -11.19 18.51
CA GLU A 48 -9.43 -10.74 18.56
C GLU A 48 -8.70 -11.15 17.25
N SER A 49 -8.98 -10.43 16.16
CA SER A 49 -8.70 -10.88 14.79
C SER A 49 -7.41 -10.34 14.13
N SER A 50 -6.52 -9.64 14.84
CA SER A 50 -5.22 -9.25 14.25
C SER A 50 -4.38 -10.47 13.86
N SER A 51 -4.54 -11.58 14.58
CA SER A 51 -3.94 -12.88 14.22
C SER A 51 -4.55 -13.52 12.98
N ARG A 52 -5.73 -13.06 12.52
CA ARG A 52 -6.54 -13.78 11.51
C ARG A 52 -6.62 -13.08 10.15
N SER A 53 -6.10 -11.85 10.03
CA SER A 53 -6.12 -11.05 8.81
C SER A 53 -4.72 -10.57 8.48
N HIS A 54 -4.35 -10.60 7.19
CA HIS A 54 -3.14 -9.94 6.71
C HIS A 54 -3.41 -8.45 6.50
N ALA A 55 -2.44 -7.59 6.77
CA ALA A 55 -2.49 -6.18 6.39
C ALA A 55 -1.36 -5.87 5.41
N VAL A 56 -1.68 -5.12 4.37
CA VAL A 56 -0.73 -4.67 3.35
C VAL A 56 -0.84 -3.16 3.26
N PHE A 57 0.28 -2.47 3.45
CA PHE A 57 0.41 -1.03 3.25
C PHE A 57 1.43 -0.77 2.15
N ILE A 58 0.98 -0.16 1.05
CA ILE A 58 1.78 0.04 -0.16
C ILE A 58 2.17 1.52 -0.25
N ILE A 59 3.48 1.79 -0.34
CA ILE A 59 4.01 3.12 -0.63
C ILE A 59 4.57 3.10 -2.04
N THR A 60 3.93 3.85 -2.94
CA THR A 60 4.46 4.09 -4.30
C THR A 60 5.27 5.37 -4.29
N ILE A 61 6.52 5.29 -4.75
CA ILE A 61 7.46 6.42 -4.84
C ILE A 61 7.74 6.65 -6.32
N GLU A 62 7.47 7.87 -6.78
CA GLU A 62 7.75 8.30 -8.15
C GLU A 62 8.85 9.35 -8.12
N GLN A 63 9.91 9.12 -8.88
CA GLN A 63 11.01 10.06 -9.06
C GLN A 63 11.12 10.42 -10.53
N MET A 64 10.98 11.70 -10.83
CA MET A 64 11.21 12.26 -12.16
C MET A 64 12.61 12.87 -12.19
N LYS A 65 13.51 12.32 -13.00
CA LYS A 65 14.79 12.96 -13.30
C LYS A 65 14.58 13.95 -14.44
N GLU A 66 14.93 15.21 -14.23
CA GLU A 66 14.97 16.18 -15.31
C GLU A 66 16.03 15.77 -16.33
N ALA A 67 15.72 15.95 -17.61
CA ALA A 67 16.65 15.67 -18.69
C ALA A 67 17.86 16.60 -18.54
N ASP A 68 19.05 16.02 -18.32
CA ASP A 68 20.29 16.78 -18.46
C ASP A 68 20.40 17.23 -19.92
N LYS A 69 20.98 18.41 -20.20
CA LYS A 69 21.05 18.99 -21.57
C LYS A 69 21.67 18.06 -22.63
N GLU A 70 22.35 16.99 -22.21
CA GLU A 70 22.98 15.97 -23.05
C GLU A 70 22.15 14.69 -23.24
N THR A 71 21.09 14.48 -22.46
CA THR A 71 20.22 13.28 -22.55
C THR A 71 18.82 13.68 -22.96
N GLU A 72 18.42 13.34 -24.19
CA GLU A 72 17.05 13.48 -24.67
C GLU A 72 16.13 12.47 -23.96
N GLY A 73 15.63 12.82 -22.76
CA GLY A 73 14.61 12.01 -22.10
C GLY A 73 14.35 12.39 -20.66
N LYS A 74 13.07 12.61 -20.32
CA LYS A 74 12.60 12.61 -18.93
C LYS A 74 12.56 11.16 -18.45
N GLU A 75 13.37 10.81 -17.45
CA GLU A 75 13.36 9.46 -16.86
C GLU A 75 12.39 9.44 -15.67
N LEU A 76 11.36 8.60 -15.73
CA LEU A 76 10.46 8.34 -14.60
C LEU A 76 10.85 7.00 -13.96
N LYS A 77 11.28 7.05 -12.70
CA LYS A 77 11.50 5.87 -11.86
C LYS A 77 10.33 5.70 -10.91
N VAL A 78 9.73 4.52 -10.91
CA VAL A 78 8.65 4.16 -10.00
C VAL A 78 9.12 3.00 -9.13
N ALA A 79 9.04 3.16 -7.81
CA ALA A 79 9.32 2.12 -6.84
C ALA A 79 8.07 1.85 -5.99
N LYS A 80 7.85 0.60 -5.61
CA LYS A 80 6.78 0.20 -4.68
C LYS A 80 7.38 -0.49 -3.47
N LEU A 81 7.15 0.08 -2.29
CA LEU A 81 7.49 -0.52 -1.01
C LEU A 81 6.22 -1.13 -0.41
N ASN A 82 6.22 -2.45 -0.24
CA ASN A 82 5.12 -3.19 0.39
C ASN A 82 5.49 -3.51 1.84
N LEU A 83 4.74 -2.96 2.79
CA LEU A 83 4.84 -3.31 4.21
C LEU A 83 3.72 -4.29 4.53
N VAL A 84 4.08 -5.52 4.86
CA VAL A 84 3.14 -6.63 5.03
C VAL A 84 3.19 -7.14 6.46
N ASP A 85 2.04 -7.12 7.13
CA ASP A 85 1.81 -7.74 8.43
C ASP A 85 1.02 -9.02 8.19
N LEU A 86 1.66 -10.17 8.36
CA LEU A 86 1.05 -11.46 8.07
C LEU A 86 0.25 -11.97 9.27
N ALA A 87 -0.86 -12.65 8.98
CA ALA A 87 -1.63 -13.38 9.98
C ALA A 87 -0.74 -14.39 10.73
N GLY A 88 -1.14 -14.70 11.96
CA GLY A 88 -0.43 -15.62 12.84
C GLY A 88 -0.22 -17.01 12.20
N SER A 89 0.97 -17.56 12.38
CA SER A 89 1.40 -18.83 11.79
C SER A 89 0.73 -20.06 12.43
N GLU A 90 0.02 -19.89 13.54
CA GLU A 90 -0.75 -20.94 14.21
C GLU A 90 -1.87 -21.56 13.35
N ARG A 91 -2.08 -21.02 12.14
CA ARG A 91 -3.09 -21.46 11.18
C ARG A 91 -2.58 -22.41 10.09
N VAL A 92 -1.27 -22.60 9.99
CA VAL A 92 -0.64 -23.40 8.91
C VAL A 92 -0.41 -24.86 9.37
N ARG A 93 -1.21 -25.38 10.31
CA ARG A 93 -1.04 -26.73 10.85
C ARG A 93 -2.15 -27.68 10.43
#